data_AF-F2AS27-F1
#
_entry.id   AF-F2AS27-F1
#
_cell.length_a   1.000
_cell.length_b   1.000
_cell.length_c   1.000
_cell.angle_alpha   90.00
_cell.angle_beta   90.00
_cell.angle_gamma   90.00
#
_symmetry.space_group_name_H-M   'P 1'
#
loop_
_entity.id
_entity.type
_entity.pdbx_description
1 polymer ?
#
loop_
_entity_poly.entity_id
_entity_poly.type
_entity_poly.pdbx_seq_one_letter_code
_entity_poly.pdbx_strand_id
1 'polypeptide(L)'
;MSRLQRLRAVALIPALLSTGFASFASVDEAVAKEDRETIVRNDRERVLATGYWIYNDLNAAYEQARQTGKPILVVLRCLPCEECVKLDDDLVESDPELKRLLDQYIRVRVVGTNGLDLNVFQYDTDQSFAVFMLNADKTVYGRFGTRSHRTEWLGDVSLEGMAAALRESLKLHKAYPANRESLAGKTGAPLEFASPEKYPTLTDRPDHLDYSGQVTKSCIHCHQIGEARRDYYWQKGQSIPEEVLHPYPHPKSIGLVLDARFPARVKSVAKDSAAAKAGFQVGDDLLSIQSQPLVSMADVQWALNQIPAKGAEVDVQTKRGDQTQSITLSLPEGWRRWDDPSWRVSSWMMRRIAGGGMRLLPLDESERQKLDLRSPMALRVANVGKYGLHATAHKAGVRVDDILIEFDGQSDLIREADVFDHVNEKFRPGDRVQMKFLRNGRERTVEIPIQK
;
A
#
# COMPACT_ATOMS: atom_id res chain seq x y z
N MET A 1 -80.54 8.10 49.66
CA MET A 1 -79.41 8.96 50.05
C MET A 1 -78.19 8.07 50.25
N SER A 2 -77.00 8.51 49.79
CA SER A 2 -75.63 7.95 50.02
C SER A 2 -75.43 6.43 49.77
N ARG A 3 -74.81 5.92 48.68
CA ARG A 3 -73.39 6.05 48.24
C ARG A 3 -72.43 5.92 49.44
N LEU A 4 -71.57 4.92 49.61
CA LEU A 4 -70.93 3.94 48.72
C LEU A 4 -70.61 2.65 49.49
N GLN A 5 -70.90 1.50 48.87
CA GLN A 5 -70.31 0.20 49.18
C GLN A 5 -68.96 0.06 48.44
N ARG A 6 -67.93 -0.47 49.11
CA ARG A 6 -66.92 -1.31 48.47
C ARG A 6 -66.77 -2.58 49.30
N LEU A 7 -67.41 -3.63 48.80
CA LEU A 7 -67.16 -5.03 49.16
C LEU A 7 -66.32 -5.61 48.01
N ARG A 8 -65.21 -6.28 48.31
CA ARG A 8 -65.16 -7.76 48.36
C ARG A 8 -63.74 -8.25 48.58
N ALA A 9 -63.67 -9.22 49.50
CA ALA A 9 -62.57 -10.10 49.79
C ALA A 9 -62.21 -11.01 48.59
N VAL A 10 -61.04 -11.64 48.65
CA VAL A 10 -60.89 -13.08 48.98
C VAL A 10 -59.40 -13.44 48.86
N ALA A 11 -58.90 -14.11 49.90
CA ALA A 11 -57.58 -14.73 49.94
C ALA A 11 -57.61 -16.12 49.29
N LEU A 12 -56.53 -16.53 48.61
CA LEU A 12 -56.14 -17.94 48.42
C LEU A 12 -54.69 -18.05 47.89
N ILE A 13 -53.84 -18.65 48.71
CA ILE A 13 -52.57 -19.36 48.40
C ILE A 13 -52.95 -20.88 48.44
N PRO A 14 -52.26 -21.89 47.84
CA PRO A 14 -50.99 -21.91 47.06
C PRO A 14 -51.08 -22.70 45.72
N ALA A 15 -50.07 -22.58 44.86
CA ALA A 15 -49.62 -23.70 44.01
C ALA A 15 -48.15 -23.52 43.62
N LEU A 16 -47.32 -24.50 44.01
CA LEU A 16 -45.95 -24.66 43.55
C LEU A 16 -45.94 -24.89 42.03
N LEU A 17 -45.13 -24.12 41.30
CA LEU A 17 -44.56 -24.51 40.02
C LEU A 17 -43.15 -23.91 39.89
N SER A 18 -42.18 -24.76 40.22
CA SER A 18 -40.77 -24.60 39.91
C SER A 18 -40.59 -24.52 38.39
N THR A 19 -40.47 -23.30 37.86
CA THR A 19 -39.99 -23.08 36.49
C THR A 19 -38.50 -22.77 36.58
N GLY A 20 -37.70 -23.80 36.28
CA GLY A 20 -36.26 -23.64 36.09
C GLY A 20 -36.01 -22.71 34.92
N PHE A 21 -35.47 -21.53 35.19
CA PHE A 21 -34.80 -20.73 34.18
C PHE A 21 -33.51 -21.47 33.78
N ALA A 22 -33.60 -22.26 32.71
CA ALA A 22 -32.41 -22.67 31.98
C ALA A 22 -31.79 -21.40 31.40
N SER A 23 -30.76 -20.87 32.07
CA SER A 23 -29.84 -19.93 31.44
C SER A 23 -29.16 -20.66 30.30
N PHE A 24 -29.61 -20.41 29.07
CA PHE A 24 -28.79 -20.65 27.90
C PHE A 24 -27.62 -19.66 27.99
N ALA A 25 -26.51 -20.12 28.57
CA ALA A 25 -25.23 -19.46 28.38
C ALA A 25 -24.95 -19.53 26.88
N SER A 26 -25.09 -18.40 26.19
CA SER A 26 -24.54 -18.19 24.86
C SER A 26 -23.03 -18.39 24.97
N VAL A 27 -22.56 -19.56 24.56
CA VAL A 27 -21.15 -19.82 24.34
C VAL A 27 -20.80 -19.09 23.05
N ASP A 28 -20.44 -17.82 23.18
CA ASP A 28 -19.67 -17.15 22.14
C ASP A 28 -18.28 -17.82 22.15
N GLU A 29 -18.12 -18.88 21.35
CA GLU A 29 -16.80 -19.35 20.96
C GLU A 29 -16.16 -18.24 20.12
N ALA A 30 -15.42 -17.37 20.80
CA ALA A 30 -14.43 -16.54 20.14
C ALA A 30 -13.42 -17.48 19.47
N VAL A 31 -13.62 -17.74 18.17
CA VAL A 31 -12.64 -18.45 17.34
C VAL A 31 -11.33 -17.68 17.48
N ALA A 32 -10.35 -18.28 18.16
CA ALA A 32 -9.03 -17.70 18.30
C ALA A 32 -8.46 -17.50 16.89
N LYS A 33 -8.15 -16.26 16.52
CA LYS A 33 -7.49 -15.96 15.25
C LYS A 33 -6.18 -16.72 15.20
N GLU A 34 -6.01 -17.57 14.19
CA GLU A 34 -4.81 -18.35 13.97
C GLU A 34 -3.58 -17.44 14.02
N ASP A 35 -2.54 -17.86 14.74
CA ASP A 35 -1.34 -17.05 14.85
C ASP A 35 -0.57 -17.05 13.53
N ARG A 36 0.21 -15.99 13.30
CA ARG A 36 0.92 -15.78 12.03
C ARG A 36 1.88 -16.92 11.70
N GLU A 37 2.50 -17.54 12.69
CA GLU A 37 3.47 -18.62 12.43
C GLU A 37 2.77 -19.86 11.89
N THR A 38 1.64 -20.22 12.50
CA THR A 38 0.79 -21.30 11.99
C THR A 38 0.30 -21.01 10.57
N ILE A 39 -0.16 -19.78 10.27
CA ILE A 39 -0.58 -19.37 8.91
C ILE A 39 0.54 -19.56 7.88
N VAL A 40 1.77 -19.12 8.19
CA VAL A 40 2.91 -19.23 7.26
C VAL A 40 3.29 -20.68 6.99
N ARG A 41 3.24 -21.54 8.03
CA ARG A 41 3.56 -22.97 7.89
C ARG A 41 2.49 -23.70 7.09
N ASN A 42 1.22 -23.46 7.41
CA ASN A 42 0.08 -24.06 6.71
C ASN A 42 0.04 -23.65 5.24
N ASP A 43 0.35 -22.39 4.90
CA ASP A 43 0.46 -21.95 3.51
C ASP A 43 1.54 -22.74 2.76
N ARG A 44 2.73 -22.90 3.36
CA ARG A 44 3.82 -23.68 2.74
C ARG A 44 3.42 -25.13 2.52
N GLU A 45 2.87 -25.79 3.53
CA GLU A 45 2.45 -27.20 3.43
C GLU A 45 1.40 -27.39 2.34
N ARG A 46 0.36 -26.55 2.34
CA ARG A 46 -0.70 -26.58 1.31
C ARG A 46 -0.13 -26.40 -0.09
N VAL A 47 0.67 -25.35 -0.31
CA VAL A 47 1.18 -25.02 -1.65
C VAL A 47 2.15 -26.09 -2.17
N LEU A 48 3.01 -26.64 -1.29
CA LEU A 48 3.90 -27.74 -1.69
C LEU A 48 3.14 -29.03 -1.98
N ALA A 49 2.05 -29.32 -1.25
CA ALA A 49 1.25 -30.52 -1.46
C ALA A 49 0.55 -30.55 -2.83
N THR A 50 0.16 -29.39 -3.39
CA THR A 50 -0.46 -29.34 -4.72
C THR A 50 0.55 -29.50 -5.86
N GLY A 51 1.81 -29.16 -5.63
CA GLY A 51 2.84 -29.09 -6.67
C GLY A 51 2.57 -28.05 -7.77
N TYR A 52 1.56 -27.19 -7.59
CA TYR A 52 1.16 -26.21 -8.59
C TYR A 52 2.06 -24.97 -8.57
N TRP A 53 2.66 -24.60 -7.42
CA TRP A 53 3.59 -23.47 -7.35
C TRP A 53 4.95 -23.90 -6.84
N ILE A 54 5.99 -23.30 -7.39
CA ILE A 54 7.30 -23.25 -6.74
C ILE A 54 7.18 -22.31 -5.54
N TYR A 55 7.79 -22.67 -4.40
CA TYR A 55 7.61 -21.95 -3.15
C TYR A 55 8.93 -21.38 -2.63
N ASN A 56 9.06 -20.05 -2.58
CA ASN A 56 10.24 -19.30 -2.18
C ASN A 56 11.54 -19.65 -2.93
N ASP A 57 11.46 -20.27 -4.11
CA ASP A 57 12.63 -20.66 -4.92
C ASP A 57 12.58 -20.03 -6.32
N LEU A 58 13.05 -18.79 -6.39
CA LEU A 58 13.15 -18.06 -7.65
C LEU A 58 14.18 -18.71 -8.60
N ASN A 59 15.23 -19.34 -8.07
CA ASN A 59 16.28 -19.95 -8.89
C ASN A 59 15.74 -21.17 -9.64
N ALA A 60 14.97 -22.03 -8.98
CA ALA A 60 14.26 -23.13 -9.62
C ALA A 60 13.29 -22.62 -10.70
N ALA A 61 12.58 -21.51 -10.45
CA ALA A 61 11.69 -20.92 -11.44
C ALA A 61 12.44 -20.43 -12.68
N TYR A 62 13.60 -19.78 -12.51
CA TYR A 62 14.47 -19.37 -13.63
C TYR A 62 15.00 -20.57 -14.42
N GLU A 63 15.46 -21.61 -13.74
CA GLU A 63 15.96 -22.81 -14.38
C GLU A 63 14.87 -23.51 -15.20
N GLN A 64 13.70 -23.75 -14.60
CA GLN A 64 12.58 -24.39 -15.28
C GLN A 64 12.06 -23.55 -16.45
N ALA A 65 12.08 -22.22 -16.35
CA ALA A 65 11.70 -21.33 -17.45
C ALA A 65 12.70 -21.43 -18.62
N ARG A 66 14.01 -21.54 -18.36
CA ARG A 66 15.01 -21.78 -19.43
C ARG A 66 14.80 -23.13 -20.11
N GLN A 67 14.48 -24.17 -19.34
CA GLN A 67 14.25 -25.52 -19.87
C GLN A 67 12.98 -25.61 -20.73
N THR A 68 11.92 -24.94 -20.31
CA THR A 68 10.59 -25.06 -20.95
C THR A 68 10.30 -23.97 -21.98
N GLY A 69 11.04 -22.87 -21.94
CA GLY A 69 10.76 -21.66 -22.72
C GLY A 69 9.53 -20.88 -22.24
N LYS A 70 8.88 -21.27 -21.14
CA LYS A 70 7.71 -20.55 -20.59
C LYS A 70 8.13 -19.27 -19.85
N PRO A 71 7.29 -18.22 -19.82
CA PRO A 71 7.50 -17.07 -18.95
C PRO A 71 7.31 -17.44 -17.47
N ILE A 72 7.84 -16.61 -16.58
CA ILE A 72 7.69 -16.78 -15.13
C ILE A 72 6.63 -15.82 -14.62
N LEU A 73 5.75 -16.32 -13.77
CA LEU A 73 4.83 -15.55 -12.95
C LEU A 73 5.30 -15.63 -11.50
N VAL A 74 5.74 -14.50 -10.95
CA VAL A 74 6.14 -14.37 -9.54
C VAL A 74 5.00 -13.70 -8.78
N VAL A 75 4.52 -14.34 -7.72
CA VAL A 75 3.56 -13.76 -6.77
C VAL A 75 4.28 -13.49 -5.45
N LEU A 76 4.48 -12.22 -5.13
CA LEU A 76 4.97 -11.75 -3.84
C LEU A 76 3.76 -11.53 -2.91
N ARG A 77 3.69 -12.23 -1.79
CA ARG A 77 2.53 -12.16 -0.86
C ARG A 77 2.94 -12.23 0.60
N CYS A 78 2.67 -11.19 1.38
CA CYS A 78 2.88 -11.23 2.83
C CYS A 78 1.74 -11.99 3.52
N LEU A 79 2.06 -12.82 4.51
CA LEU A 79 1.08 -13.62 5.25
C LEU A 79 0.92 -13.10 6.71
N PRO A 80 -0.33 -12.95 7.20
CA PRO A 80 -1.59 -13.00 6.46
C PRO A 80 -1.76 -11.80 5.51
N CYS A 81 -2.47 -12.01 4.40
CA CYS A 81 -2.75 -10.96 3.42
C CYS A 81 -4.18 -10.42 3.57
N GLU A 82 -4.43 -9.67 4.64
CA GLU A 82 -5.79 -9.19 4.98
C GLU A 82 -6.36 -8.20 3.95
N GLU A 83 -5.49 -7.49 3.23
CA GLU A 83 -5.87 -6.39 2.35
C GLU A 83 -6.02 -6.80 0.87
N CYS A 84 -5.96 -8.10 0.54
CA CYS A 84 -6.02 -8.60 -0.84
C CYS A 84 -7.00 -9.76 -1.04
N VAL A 85 -8.08 -9.81 -0.25
CA VAL A 85 -9.05 -10.92 -0.23
C VAL A 85 -9.69 -11.21 -1.60
N LYS A 86 -9.78 -10.22 -2.51
CA LYS A 86 -10.28 -10.43 -3.90
C LYS A 86 -9.34 -11.23 -4.81
N LEU A 87 -8.09 -11.43 -4.40
CA LEU A 87 -7.10 -12.20 -5.15
C LEU A 87 -6.58 -13.33 -4.27
N ASP A 88 -7.45 -13.88 -3.41
CA ASP A 88 -7.08 -15.07 -2.66
C ASP A 88 -6.74 -16.21 -3.62
N ASP A 89 -5.76 -17.02 -3.24
CA ASP A 89 -5.19 -18.02 -4.16
C ASP A 89 -6.25 -19.02 -4.58
N ASP A 90 -7.14 -19.40 -3.66
CA ASP A 90 -8.27 -20.29 -3.93
C ASP A 90 -9.26 -19.69 -4.95
N LEU A 91 -9.45 -18.36 -4.93
CA LEU A 91 -10.32 -17.66 -5.89
C LEU A 91 -9.65 -17.56 -7.27
N VAL A 92 -8.34 -17.31 -7.31
CA VAL A 92 -7.56 -17.22 -8.54
C VAL A 92 -7.42 -18.58 -9.21
N GLU A 93 -7.19 -19.65 -8.44
CA GLU A 93 -6.96 -21.00 -8.96
C GLU A 93 -8.25 -21.76 -9.32
N SER A 94 -9.38 -21.34 -8.76
CA SER A 94 -10.71 -21.89 -9.09
C SER A 94 -11.35 -21.22 -10.31
N ASP A 95 -10.89 -20.03 -10.72
CA ASP A 95 -11.35 -19.38 -11.95
C ASP A 95 -10.80 -20.12 -13.20
N PRO A 96 -11.67 -20.65 -14.09
CA PRO A 96 -11.23 -21.46 -15.22
C PRO A 96 -10.38 -20.70 -16.24
N GLU A 97 -10.62 -19.40 -16.43
CA GLU A 97 -9.84 -18.60 -17.36
C GLU A 97 -8.44 -18.34 -16.80
N LEU A 98 -8.35 -17.91 -15.54
CA LEU A 98 -7.08 -17.66 -14.88
C LEU A 98 -6.26 -18.94 -14.83
N LYS A 99 -6.84 -20.08 -14.45
CA LYS A 99 -6.13 -21.37 -14.46
C LYS A 99 -5.50 -21.68 -15.82
N ARG A 100 -6.26 -21.52 -16.91
CA ARG A 100 -5.77 -21.72 -18.29
C ARG A 100 -4.63 -20.74 -18.65
N LEU A 101 -4.66 -19.52 -18.15
CA LEU A 101 -3.58 -18.54 -18.34
C LEU A 101 -2.35 -18.92 -17.50
N LEU A 102 -2.54 -19.26 -16.23
CA LEU A 102 -1.49 -19.66 -15.28
C LEU A 102 -0.72 -20.90 -15.74
N ASP A 103 -1.38 -21.86 -16.40
CA ASP A 103 -0.73 -23.06 -16.94
C ASP A 103 0.31 -22.78 -18.04
N GLN A 104 0.30 -21.58 -18.60
CA GLN A 104 1.29 -21.11 -19.57
C GLN A 104 2.54 -20.52 -18.90
N TYR A 105 2.57 -20.37 -17.57
CA TYR A 105 3.69 -19.83 -16.82
C TYR A 105 4.41 -20.91 -16.00
N ILE A 106 5.69 -20.66 -15.72
CA ILE A 106 6.34 -21.18 -14.51
C ILE A 106 5.92 -20.28 -13.35
N ARG A 107 5.29 -20.86 -12.34
CA ARG A 107 4.62 -20.08 -11.28
C ARG A 107 5.40 -20.23 -9.99
N VAL A 108 5.77 -19.10 -9.38
CA VAL A 108 6.51 -19.08 -8.13
C VAL A 108 5.84 -18.12 -7.14
N ARG A 109 5.61 -18.62 -5.93
CA ARG A 109 5.06 -17.89 -4.80
C ARG A 109 6.21 -17.55 -3.85
N VAL A 110 6.28 -16.29 -3.45
CA VAL A 110 7.30 -15.76 -2.54
C VAL A 110 6.60 -15.08 -1.36
N VAL A 111 6.81 -15.59 -0.14
CA VAL A 111 6.06 -15.17 1.05
C VAL A 111 6.88 -14.35 2.07
N GLY A 112 8.11 -14.00 1.69
CA GLY A 112 9.00 -13.09 2.41
C GLY A 112 9.95 -12.43 1.43
N THR A 113 10.51 -11.27 1.77
CA THR A 113 11.41 -10.53 0.88
C THR A 113 12.89 -10.79 1.14
N ASN A 114 13.21 -11.73 2.04
CA ASN A 114 14.56 -12.19 2.31
C ASN A 114 15.25 -12.63 1.01
N GLY A 115 16.46 -12.11 0.74
CA GLY A 115 17.23 -12.48 -0.45
C GLY A 115 16.61 -12.03 -1.79
N LEU A 116 15.53 -11.24 -1.77
CA LEU A 116 14.85 -10.77 -2.98
C LEU A 116 15.80 -9.89 -3.83
N ASP A 117 15.90 -10.17 -5.13
CA ASP A 117 16.72 -9.38 -6.06
C ASP A 117 16.07 -8.03 -6.35
N LEU A 118 16.52 -6.98 -5.67
CA LEU A 118 15.97 -5.63 -5.78
C LEU A 118 16.32 -4.92 -7.09
N ASN A 119 17.20 -5.51 -7.92
CA ASN A 119 17.40 -5.01 -9.28
C ASN A 119 16.28 -5.47 -10.23
N VAL A 120 15.56 -6.54 -9.88
CA VAL A 120 14.42 -7.06 -10.65
C VAL A 120 13.10 -6.62 -10.01
N PHE A 121 12.94 -6.88 -8.72
CA PHE A 121 11.67 -6.74 -8.02
C PHE A 121 11.52 -5.36 -7.36
N GLN A 122 11.37 -4.34 -8.20
CA GLN A 122 11.01 -2.99 -7.76
C GLN A 122 9.51 -2.76 -7.96
N TYR A 123 8.80 -2.52 -6.86
CA TYR A 123 7.37 -2.26 -6.79
C TYR A 123 7.05 -1.43 -5.54
N ASP A 124 5.81 -1.00 -5.42
CA ASP A 124 5.32 -0.35 -4.21
C ASP A 124 5.34 -1.34 -3.04
N THR A 125 6.35 -1.22 -2.18
CA THR A 125 6.61 -2.18 -1.10
C THR A 125 5.58 -2.12 0.04
N ASP A 126 4.69 -1.12 0.03
CA ASP A 126 3.53 -1.06 0.92
C ASP A 126 2.35 -1.90 0.39
N GLN A 127 2.49 -2.54 -0.77
CA GLN A 127 1.56 -3.56 -1.24
C GLN A 127 1.90 -4.91 -0.60
N SER A 128 0.92 -5.52 0.05
CA SER A 128 1.05 -6.89 0.60
C SER A 128 0.95 -7.98 -0.48
N PHE A 129 0.58 -7.60 -1.70
CA PHE A 129 0.47 -8.46 -2.88
C PHE A 129 1.03 -7.73 -4.10
N ALA A 130 1.96 -8.36 -4.80
CA ALA A 130 2.48 -7.90 -6.08
C ALA A 130 2.76 -9.09 -6.98
N VAL A 131 2.51 -8.93 -8.27
CA VAL A 131 2.75 -9.95 -9.29
C VAL A 131 3.72 -9.41 -10.31
N PHE A 132 4.67 -10.23 -10.73
CA PHE A 132 5.58 -9.93 -11.83
C PHE A 132 5.46 -11.01 -12.90
N MET A 133 5.37 -10.59 -14.15
CA MET A 133 5.52 -11.45 -15.32
C MET A 133 6.85 -11.14 -15.97
N LEU A 134 7.72 -12.14 -16.14
CA LEU A 134 9.07 -11.92 -16.68
C LEU A 134 9.61 -13.11 -17.48
N ASN A 135 10.66 -12.86 -18.25
CA ASN A 135 11.44 -13.87 -18.95
C ASN A 135 12.45 -14.56 -18.01
N ALA A 136 12.96 -15.73 -18.40
CA ALA A 136 14.00 -16.46 -17.68
C ALA A 136 15.35 -15.72 -17.57
N ASP A 137 15.57 -14.69 -18.40
CA ASP A 137 16.73 -13.79 -18.32
C ASP A 137 16.50 -12.56 -17.41
N LYS A 138 15.40 -12.55 -16.64
CA LYS A 138 14.94 -11.48 -15.75
C LYS A 138 14.36 -10.24 -16.44
N THR A 139 14.19 -10.23 -17.77
CA THR A 139 13.45 -9.16 -18.45
C THR A 139 12.00 -9.11 -17.99
N VAL A 140 11.57 -8.00 -17.40
CA VAL A 140 10.20 -7.80 -16.90
C VAL A 140 9.25 -7.49 -18.06
N TYR A 141 8.16 -8.25 -18.19
CA TYR A 141 7.05 -7.96 -19.09
C TYR A 141 6.02 -7.03 -18.47
N GLY A 142 5.80 -7.13 -17.17
CA GLY A 142 4.96 -6.19 -16.44
C GLY A 142 4.69 -6.62 -15.01
N ARG A 143 3.99 -5.73 -14.30
CA ARG A 143 3.58 -5.90 -12.90
C ARG A 143 2.07 -5.99 -12.81
N PHE A 144 1.53 -6.50 -11.71
CA PHE A 144 0.12 -6.41 -11.34
C PHE A 144 -0.01 -6.38 -9.80
N GLY A 145 -1.12 -5.87 -9.27
CA GLY A 145 -1.34 -5.72 -7.84
C GLY A 145 -0.96 -4.33 -7.36
N THR A 146 -1.96 -3.48 -7.14
CA THR A 146 -1.81 -2.15 -6.57
C THR A 146 -3.06 -1.74 -5.80
N ARG A 147 -2.95 -0.66 -5.01
CA ARG A 147 -4.08 0.04 -4.38
C ARG A 147 -3.79 1.51 -4.21
N SER A 148 -4.87 2.29 -4.20
CA SER A 148 -4.91 3.73 -4.00
C SER A 148 -5.16 4.14 -2.55
N HIS A 149 -5.58 3.20 -1.70
CA HIS A 149 -5.88 3.46 -0.30
C HIS A 149 -5.74 2.18 0.54
N ARG A 150 -5.60 2.34 1.86
CA ARG A 150 -5.52 1.19 2.78
C ARG A 150 -6.77 0.32 2.74
N THR A 151 -7.95 0.93 2.74
CA THR A 151 -9.25 0.25 2.88
C THR A 151 -10.15 0.34 1.64
N GLU A 152 -9.89 1.28 0.73
CA GLU A 152 -10.72 1.55 -0.45
C GLU A 152 -10.05 1.07 -1.74
N TRP A 153 -9.60 -0.18 -1.72
CA TRP A 153 -8.82 -0.79 -2.80
C TRP A 153 -9.68 -1.53 -3.83
N LEU A 154 -11.00 -1.60 -3.61
CA LEU A 154 -11.94 -2.38 -4.45
C LEU A 154 -11.94 -1.97 -5.93
N GLY A 155 -11.53 -0.73 -6.23
CA GLY A 155 -11.52 -0.16 -7.58
C GLY A 155 -10.18 -0.29 -8.32
N ASP A 156 -9.15 -0.89 -7.71
CA ASP A 156 -7.79 -0.86 -8.25
C ASP A 156 -7.32 -2.24 -8.79
N VAL A 157 -7.98 -3.34 -8.38
CA VAL A 157 -7.71 -4.70 -8.85
C VAL A 157 -9.00 -5.53 -9.07
N SER A 158 -8.96 -6.43 -10.06
CA SER A 158 -10.01 -7.44 -10.30
C SER A 158 -9.42 -8.72 -10.93
N LEU A 159 -10.17 -9.83 -10.90
CA LEU A 159 -9.77 -11.07 -11.56
C LEU A 159 -9.68 -10.89 -13.08
N GLU A 160 -10.61 -10.14 -13.68
CA GLU A 160 -10.60 -9.81 -15.11
C GLU A 160 -9.38 -8.97 -15.47
N GLY A 161 -8.98 -8.02 -14.61
CA GLY A 161 -7.77 -7.24 -14.76
C GLY A 161 -6.51 -8.11 -14.70
N MET A 162 -6.47 -9.09 -13.78
CA MET A 162 -5.37 -10.05 -13.71
C MET A 162 -5.31 -10.90 -14.99
N ALA A 163 -6.45 -11.43 -15.45
CA ALA A 163 -6.53 -12.19 -16.70
C ALA A 163 -6.06 -11.34 -17.89
N ALA A 164 -6.46 -10.07 -17.97
CA ALA A 164 -6.01 -9.15 -18.99
C ALA A 164 -4.49 -8.93 -18.94
N ALA A 165 -3.93 -8.69 -17.75
CA ALA A 165 -2.48 -8.52 -17.57
C ALA A 165 -1.70 -9.77 -18.01
N LEU A 166 -2.16 -10.96 -17.62
CA LEU A 166 -1.55 -12.23 -18.02
C LEU A 166 -1.62 -12.45 -19.54
N ARG A 167 -2.74 -12.06 -20.19
CA ARG A 167 -2.87 -12.13 -21.65
C ARG A 167 -1.89 -11.18 -22.35
N GLU A 168 -1.77 -9.94 -21.89
CA GLU A 168 -0.84 -8.98 -22.49
C GLU A 168 0.63 -9.39 -22.29
N SER A 169 1.01 -9.89 -21.10
CA SER A 169 2.38 -10.37 -20.88
C SER A 169 2.71 -11.63 -21.70
N LEU A 170 1.75 -12.53 -21.96
CA LEU A 170 1.96 -13.66 -22.89
C LEU A 170 2.22 -13.18 -24.32
N LYS A 171 1.55 -12.10 -24.77
CA LYS A 171 1.85 -11.50 -26.09
C LYS A 171 3.27 -10.92 -26.12
N LEU A 172 3.68 -10.21 -25.07
CA LEU A 172 5.04 -9.69 -24.94
C LEU A 172 6.08 -10.81 -24.94
N HIS A 173 5.80 -11.91 -24.23
CA HIS A 173 6.67 -13.08 -24.21
C HIS A 173 6.80 -13.75 -25.58
N LYS A 174 5.68 -13.93 -26.31
CA LYS A 174 5.69 -14.47 -27.67
C LYS A 174 6.51 -13.63 -28.66
N ALA A 175 6.55 -12.32 -28.46
CA ALA A 175 7.33 -11.40 -29.29
C ALA A 175 8.81 -11.30 -28.87
N TYR A 176 9.21 -11.91 -27.75
CA TYR A 176 10.57 -11.84 -27.24
C TYR A 176 11.52 -12.77 -28.03
N PRO A 177 12.76 -12.34 -28.36
CA PRO A 177 13.45 -11.11 -27.95
C PRO A 177 13.27 -9.90 -28.88
N ALA A 178 12.43 -9.97 -29.92
CA ALA A 178 12.29 -8.88 -30.90
C ALA A 178 11.77 -7.56 -30.29
N ASN A 179 11.04 -7.63 -29.18
CA ASN A 179 10.55 -6.47 -28.42
C ASN A 179 11.42 -6.09 -27.21
N ARG A 180 12.64 -6.61 -27.07
CA ARG A 180 13.47 -6.38 -25.86
C ARG A 180 13.70 -4.90 -25.56
N GLU A 181 13.90 -4.09 -26.61
CA GLU A 181 14.16 -2.65 -26.47
C GLU A 181 12.99 -1.90 -25.82
N SER A 182 11.74 -2.21 -26.20
CA SER A 182 10.56 -1.57 -25.59
C SER A 182 10.31 -1.99 -24.14
N LEU A 183 10.95 -3.06 -23.68
CA LEU A 183 10.88 -3.54 -22.30
C LEU A 183 11.97 -2.95 -21.41
N ALA A 184 12.97 -2.25 -21.95
CA ALA A 184 14.14 -1.78 -21.19
C ALA A 184 13.74 -0.92 -19.99
N GLY A 185 12.80 0.01 -20.17
CA GLY A 185 12.34 0.89 -19.10
C GLY A 185 11.51 0.20 -18.00
N LYS A 186 11.13 -1.07 -18.18
CA LYS A 186 10.43 -1.85 -17.13
C LYS A 186 11.35 -2.28 -15.99
N THR A 187 12.66 -2.10 -16.15
CA THR A 187 13.68 -2.34 -15.13
C THR A 187 14.24 -1.00 -14.66
N GLY A 188 14.27 -0.79 -13.35
CA GLY A 188 14.77 0.44 -12.76
C GLY A 188 16.29 0.48 -12.70
N ALA A 189 16.84 1.64 -12.34
CA ALA A 189 18.22 1.71 -11.91
C ALA A 189 18.44 0.83 -10.66
N PRO A 190 19.66 0.30 -10.45
CA PRO A 190 20.01 -0.38 -9.21
C PRO A 190 19.70 0.48 -7.98
N LEU A 191 19.15 -0.16 -6.94
CA LEU A 191 18.88 0.50 -5.66
C LEU A 191 20.16 0.61 -4.82
N GLU A 192 20.03 1.21 -3.64
CA GLU A 192 21.13 1.41 -2.68
C GLU A 192 21.80 0.08 -2.28
N PHE A 193 21.00 -0.99 -2.21
CA PHE A 193 21.45 -2.35 -2.00
C PHE A 193 20.69 -3.32 -2.91
N ALA A 194 21.37 -4.39 -3.34
CA ALA A 194 20.82 -5.38 -4.25
C ALA A 194 19.79 -6.34 -3.61
N SER A 195 19.74 -6.42 -2.27
CA SER A 195 18.82 -7.30 -1.54
C SER A 195 18.46 -6.71 -0.16
N PRO A 196 17.28 -7.03 0.43
CA PRO A 196 16.77 -6.37 1.63
C PRO A 196 17.64 -6.52 2.89
N GLU A 197 18.15 -7.72 3.16
CA GLU A 197 18.97 -8.02 4.35
C GLU A 197 20.31 -7.27 4.39
N LYS A 198 20.69 -6.61 3.29
CA LYS A 198 21.90 -5.78 3.21
C LYS A 198 21.68 -4.35 3.70
N TYR A 199 20.44 -3.91 3.87
CA TYR A 199 20.19 -2.60 4.48
C TYR A 199 20.58 -2.62 5.97
N PRO A 200 21.20 -1.54 6.50
CA PRO A 200 21.67 -1.50 7.89
C PRO A 200 20.60 -1.83 8.95
N THR A 201 19.32 -1.52 8.69
CA THR A 201 18.22 -1.76 9.62
C THR A 201 17.63 -3.18 9.53
N LEU A 202 18.12 -4.02 8.61
CA LEU A 202 17.59 -5.35 8.31
C LEU A 202 18.64 -6.47 8.40
N THR A 203 19.87 -6.17 8.82
CA THR A 203 20.98 -7.14 8.90
C THR A 203 20.81 -8.21 9.98
N ASP A 204 19.80 -8.07 10.84
CA ASP A 204 19.45 -9.03 11.90
C ASP A 204 18.64 -10.23 11.36
N ARG A 205 18.26 -10.20 10.07
CA ARG A 205 17.51 -11.26 9.41
C ARG A 205 18.35 -11.90 8.30
N PRO A 206 18.25 -13.23 8.11
CA PRO A 206 18.95 -13.92 7.04
C PRO A 206 18.36 -13.60 5.66
N ASP A 207 19.03 -14.06 4.60
CA ASP A 207 18.57 -13.97 3.20
C ASP A 207 17.51 -15.02 2.82
N HIS A 208 17.02 -15.80 3.78
CA HIS A 208 15.95 -16.79 3.59
C HIS A 208 15.04 -16.86 4.82
N LEU A 209 13.88 -17.52 4.70
CA LEU A 209 13.01 -17.80 5.83
C LEU A 209 13.47 -19.06 6.59
N ASP A 210 13.54 -18.97 7.92
CA ASP A 210 13.90 -20.09 8.78
C ASP A 210 12.67 -20.94 9.14
N TYR A 211 12.32 -21.87 8.25
CA TYR A 211 11.23 -22.84 8.50
C TYR A 211 11.56 -23.88 9.58
N SER A 212 12.84 -24.08 9.91
CA SER A 212 13.26 -25.04 10.94
C SER A 212 13.16 -24.48 12.35
N GLY A 213 13.29 -23.16 12.48
CA GLY A 213 13.16 -22.39 13.72
C GLY A 213 12.03 -21.37 13.64
N GLN A 214 12.34 -20.09 13.83
CA GLN A 214 11.35 -19.02 14.01
C GLN A 214 11.05 -18.29 12.70
N VAL A 215 10.22 -18.91 11.85
CA VAL A 215 9.91 -18.45 10.48
C VAL A 215 9.36 -17.02 10.43
N THR A 216 8.53 -16.63 11.41
CA THR A 216 7.94 -15.28 11.42
C THR A 216 8.92 -14.20 11.82
N LYS A 217 9.89 -14.52 12.69
CA LYS A 217 10.93 -13.58 13.15
C LYS A 217 12.06 -13.40 12.14
N SER A 218 12.36 -14.43 11.36
CA SER A 218 13.34 -14.35 10.26
C SER A 218 12.82 -13.57 9.05
N CYS A 219 11.50 -13.36 8.92
CA CYS A 219 10.90 -12.69 7.78
C CYS A 219 11.25 -11.19 7.69
N ILE A 220 11.69 -10.76 6.50
CA ILE A 220 11.69 -9.36 6.07
C ILE A 220 10.37 -9.09 5.34
N HIS A 221 9.55 -8.22 5.91
CA HIS A 221 8.28 -7.80 5.33
C HIS A 221 8.50 -6.77 4.21
N CYS A 222 7.64 -6.79 3.18
CA CYS A 222 7.73 -5.90 2.02
C CYS A 222 7.95 -4.44 2.42
N HIS A 223 7.08 -3.88 3.29
CA HIS A 223 7.13 -2.46 3.66
C HIS A 223 8.45 -2.05 4.34
N GLN A 224 9.15 -3.00 4.97
CA GLN A 224 10.42 -2.74 5.62
C GLN A 224 11.51 -2.37 4.62
N ILE A 225 11.40 -2.77 3.35
CA ILE A 225 12.30 -2.32 2.28
C ILE A 225 12.18 -0.80 2.10
N GLY A 226 10.96 -0.30 1.93
CA GLY A 226 10.70 1.14 1.79
C GLY A 226 11.15 1.95 3.01
N GLU A 227 10.90 1.43 4.23
CA GLU A 227 11.39 2.04 5.47
C GLU A 227 12.92 2.05 5.53
N ALA A 228 13.58 0.92 5.25
CA ALA A 228 15.03 0.80 5.28
C ALA A 228 15.71 1.73 4.27
N ARG A 229 15.10 1.93 3.09
CA ARG A 229 15.57 2.90 2.09
C ARG A 229 15.53 4.33 2.62
N ARG A 230 14.43 4.75 3.25
CA ARG A 230 14.34 6.08 3.86
C ARG A 230 15.31 6.25 5.02
N ASP A 231 15.38 5.26 5.91
CA ASP A 231 16.29 5.28 7.06
C ASP A 231 17.76 5.37 6.60
N TYR A 232 18.14 4.73 5.49
CA TYR A 232 19.49 4.80 4.94
C TYR A 232 19.96 6.23 4.65
N TYR A 233 19.10 7.09 4.09
CA TYR A 233 19.43 8.52 3.89
C TYR A 233 19.36 9.30 5.20
N TRP A 234 18.31 9.06 5.98
CA TRP A 234 18.06 9.82 7.20
C TRP A 234 19.16 9.62 8.26
N GLN A 235 19.61 8.39 8.49
CA GLN A 235 20.70 8.07 9.43
C GLN A 235 22.05 8.67 9.00
N LYS A 236 22.22 9.01 7.72
CA LYS A 236 23.39 9.72 7.20
C LYS A 236 23.30 11.24 7.35
N GLY A 237 22.24 11.76 7.96
CA GLY A 237 21.99 13.19 8.03
C GLY A 237 21.68 13.81 6.66
N GLN A 238 21.21 13.01 5.71
CA GLN A 238 20.80 13.48 4.38
C GLN A 238 19.28 13.62 4.32
N SER A 239 18.80 14.52 3.46
CA SER A 239 17.38 14.50 3.08
C SER A 239 17.10 13.20 2.32
N ILE A 240 15.96 12.61 2.60
CA ILE A 240 15.38 11.50 1.84
C ILE A 240 15.03 12.03 0.45
N PRO A 241 15.48 11.40 -0.65
CA PRO A 241 15.09 11.81 -2.00
C PRO A 241 13.56 11.78 -2.18
N GLU A 242 13.00 12.71 -2.94
CA GLU A 242 11.55 12.84 -3.11
C GLU A 242 10.95 11.57 -3.74
N GLU A 243 11.67 10.89 -4.64
CA GLU A 243 11.28 9.60 -5.23
C GLU A 243 11.22 8.45 -4.22
N VAL A 244 11.89 8.59 -3.07
CA VAL A 244 11.90 7.60 -1.98
C VAL A 244 10.86 7.97 -0.91
N LEU A 245 10.57 9.26 -0.73
CA LEU A 245 9.54 9.76 0.20
C LEU A 245 8.13 9.66 -0.39
N HIS A 246 7.98 9.87 -1.70
CA HIS A 246 6.73 9.77 -2.47
C HIS A 246 6.83 8.68 -3.55
N PRO A 247 6.95 7.39 -3.16
CA PRO A 247 7.16 6.31 -4.10
C PRO A 247 5.84 5.89 -4.77
N TYR A 248 5.94 5.48 -6.04
CA TYR A 248 4.84 4.93 -6.85
C TYR A 248 3.55 5.75 -6.85
N PRO A 249 3.59 7.01 -7.37
CA PRO A 249 2.40 7.85 -7.44
C PRO A 249 1.24 7.14 -8.15
N HIS A 250 0.07 7.11 -7.53
CA HIS A 250 -1.13 6.53 -8.13
C HIS A 250 -1.58 7.37 -9.34
N PRO A 251 -2.11 6.80 -10.44
CA PRO A 251 -2.61 7.57 -11.59
C PRO A 251 -3.65 8.63 -11.22
N LYS A 252 -4.34 8.46 -10.08
CA LYS A 252 -5.27 9.43 -9.51
C LYS A 252 -4.60 10.79 -9.23
N SER A 253 -3.33 10.79 -8.81
CA SER A 253 -2.56 12.00 -8.51
C SER A 253 -2.40 12.93 -9.72
N ILE A 254 -2.34 12.38 -10.93
CA ILE A 254 -2.27 13.13 -12.19
C ILE A 254 -3.66 13.34 -12.83
N GLY A 255 -4.72 12.86 -12.17
CA GLY A 255 -6.11 13.00 -12.58
C GLY A 255 -6.70 11.84 -13.37
N LEU A 256 -6.06 10.67 -13.43
CA LEU A 256 -6.58 9.48 -14.11
C LEU A 256 -7.15 8.48 -13.11
N VAL A 257 -8.41 8.09 -13.31
CA VAL A 257 -8.97 6.87 -12.70
C VAL A 257 -9.04 5.81 -13.80
N LEU A 258 -8.44 4.65 -13.54
CA LEU A 258 -8.44 3.54 -14.50
C LEU A 258 -9.47 2.48 -14.11
N ASP A 259 -10.00 1.76 -15.09
CA ASP A 259 -10.91 0.64 -14.88
C ASP A 259 -10.12 -0.63 -14.58
N ALA A 260 -10.24 -1.17 -13.36
CA ALA A 260 -9.50 -2.33 -12.88
C ALA A 260 -9.73 -3.63 -13.69
N ARG A 261 -10.73 -3.68 -14.56
CA ARG A 261 -11.01 -4.86 -15.43
C ARG A 261 -10.13 -4.90 -16.68
N PHE A 262 -9.46 -3.81 -17.01
CA PHE A 262 -8.65 -3.66 -18.22
C PHE A 262 -7.19 -3.39 -17.84
N PRO A 263 -6.22 -3.59 -18.77
CA PRO A 263 -4.82 -3.29 -18.51
C PRO A 263 -4.62 -1.84 -18.02
N ALA A 264 -5.08 -0.85 -18.78
CA ALA A 264 -4.92 0.56 -18.43
C ALA A 264 -5.95 1.45 -19.14
N ARG A 265 -7.24 1.11 -19.03
CA ARG A 265 -8.33 1.90 -19.63
C ARG A 265 -8.75 3.05 -18.73
N VAL A 266 -8.87 4.25 -19.28
CA VAL A 266 -9.35 5.43 -18.57
C VAL A 266 -10.84 5.32 -18.29
N LYS A 267 -11.20 5.31 -17.00
CA LYS A 267 -12.58 5.30 -16.51
C LYS A 267 -13.11 6.71 -16.26
N SER A 268 -12.28 7.59 -15.70
CA SER A 268 -12.60 9.00 -15.55
C SER A 268 -11.33 9.86 -15.55
N VAL A 269 -11.51 11.13 -15.89
CA VAL A 269 -10.47 12.15 -15.88
C VAL A 269 -10.91 13.28 -14.96
N ALA A 270 -10.11 13.59 -13.94
CA ALA A 270 -10.41 14.66 -13.00
C ALA A 270 -10.30 16.02 -13.72
N LYS A 271 -11.29 16.89 -13.49
CA LYS A 271 -11.30 18.25 -14.06
C LYS A 271 -10.06 19.02 -13.60
N ASP A 272 -9.52 19.87 -14.48
CA ASP A 272 -8.38 20.78 -14.20
C ASP A 272 -7.04 20.09 -13.85
N SER A 273 -7.00 18.76 -13.93
CA SER A 273 -5.81 17.93 -13.70
C SER A 273 -4.79 18.00 -14.84
N ALA A 274 -3.57 17.50 -14.59
CA ALA A 274 -2.55 17.34 -15.63
C ALA A 274 -3.04 16.46 -16.79
N ALA A 275 -3.75 15.37 -16.48
CA ALA A 275 -4.33 14.50 -17.49
C ALA A 275 -5.41 15.19 -18.33
N ALA A 276 -6.31 15.97 -17.70
CA ALA A 276 -7.33 16.71 -18.45
C ALA A 276 -6.68 17.74 -19.40
N LYS A 277 -5.65 18.46 -18.93
CA LYS A 277 -4.90 19.44 -19.72
C LYS A 277 -4.15 18.80 -20.88
N ALA A 278 -3.64 17.58 -20.70
CA ALA A 278 -3.00 16.80 -21.75
C ALA A 278 -3.99 16.23 -22.78
N GLY A 279 -5.30 16.21 -22.48
CA GLY A 279 -6.34 15.79 -23.42
C GLY A 279 -6.70 14.30 -23.36
N PHE A 280 -6.40 13.62 -22.25
CA PHE A 280 -6.93 12.28 -21.97
C PHE A 280 -8.46 12.31 -21.89
N GLN A 281 -9.11 11.24 -22.34
CA GLN A 281 -10.56 11.09 -22.36
C GLN A 281 -10.99 9.74 -21.78
N VAL A 282 -12.24 9.68 -21.31
CA VAL A 282 -12.87 8.43 -20.89
C VAL A 282 -12.90 7.45 -22.04
N GLY A 283 -12.49 6.20 -21.78
CA GLY A 283 -12.41 5.13 -22.78
C GLY A 283 -11.07 5.03 -23.50
N ASP A 284 -10.14 5.97 -23.30
CA ASP A 284 -8.77 5.82 -23.81
C ASP A 284 -8.10 4.57 -23.20
N ASP A 285 -7.51 3.72 -24.04
CA ASP A 285 -6.61 2.65 -23.61
C ASP A 285 -5.17 3.17 -23.62
N LEU A 286 -4.54 3.26 -22.45
CA LEU A 286 -3.12 3.57 -22.35
C LEU A 286 -2.32 2.35 -22.83
N LEU A 287 -1.59 2.48 -23.94
CA LEU A 287 -0.82 1.39 -24.54
C LEU A 287 0.62 1.37 -24.04
N SER A 288 1.26 2.53 -23.96
CA SER A 288 2.62 2.66 -23.46
C SER A 288 2.88 4.03 -22.83
N ILE A 289 3.84 4.08 -21.90
CA ILE A 289 4.37 5.32 -21.32
C ILE A 289 5.89 5.30 -21.51
N GLN A 290 6.46 6.37 -22.07
CA GLN A 290 7.88 6.44 -22.44
C GLN A 290 8.30 5.20 -23.26
N SER A 291 7.46 4.84 -24.23
CA SER A 291 7.61 3.65 -25.10
C SER A 291 7.56 2.28 -24.41
N GLN A 292 7.30 2.23 -23.10
CA GLN A 292 7.17 0.96 -22.36
C GLN A 292 5.73 0.45 -22.43
N PRO A 293 5.47 -0.76 -22.96
CA PRO A 293 4.12 -1.29 -23.08
C PRO A 293 3.49 -1.50 -21.69
N LEU A 294 2.21 -1.22 -21.53
CA LEU A 294 1.49 -1.36 -20.27
C LEU A 294 0.66 -2.65 -20.26
N VAL A 295 0.79 -3.46 -19.21
CA VAL A 295 -0.08 -4.65 -19.03
C VAL A 295 -1.07 -4.49 -17.88
N SER A 296 -0.89 -3.49 -17.01
CA SER A 296 -1.76 -3.23 -15.86
C SER A 296 -1.63 -1.80 -15.32
N MET A 297 -2.48 -1.46 -14.35
CA MET A 297 -2.37 -0.22 -13.55
C MET A 297 -1.06 -0.14 -12.75
N ALA A 298 -0.52 -1.27 -12.28
CA ALA A 298 0.77 -1.29 -11.59
C ALA A 298 1.94 -0.94 -12.53
N ASP A 299 1.82 -1.23 -13.83
CA ASP A 299 2.80 -0.75 -14.81
C ASP A 299 2.67 0.76 -15.06
N VAL A 300 1.47 1.32 -14.98
CA VAL A 300 1.28 2.78 -15.05
C VAL A 300 1.96 3.45 -13.85
N GLN A 301 1.75 2.94 -12.64
CA GLN A 301 2.47 3.41 -11.45
C GLN A 301 3.98 3.24 -11.57
N TRP A 302 4.44 2.10 -12.10
CA TRP A 302 5.86 1.89 -12.36
C TRP A 302 6.43 2.98 -13.26
N ALA A 303 5.78 3.24 -14.40
CA ALA A 303 6.23 4.22 -15.37
C ALA A 303 6.23 5.65 -14.78
N LEU A 304 5.17 6.02 -14.04
CA LEU A 304 5.11 7.27 -13.28
C LEU A 304 6.23 7.37 -12.24
N ASN A 305 6.54 6.28 -11.55
CA ASN A 305 7.62 6.22 -10.57
C ASN A 305 9.01 6.44 -11.19
N GLN A 306 9.19 6.22 -12.49
CA GLN A 306 10.46 6.49 -13.18
C GLN A 306 10.62 7.95 -13.63
N ILE A 307 9.54 8.73 -13.66
CA ILE A 307 9.62 10.15 -14.02
C ILE A 307 10.35 10.88 -12.87
N PRO A 308 11.29 11.81 -13.09
CA PRO A 308 11.97 12.51 -11.99
C PRO A 308 11.05 13.44 -11.17
N ALA A 309 11.40 13.72 -9.91
CA ALA A 309 10.68 14.69 -9.08
C ALA A 309 10.75 16.13 -9.63
N LYS A 310 11.84 16.46 -10.35
CA LYS A 310 12.00 17.74 -11.08
C LYS A 310 11.03 17.92 -12.26
N GLY A 311 10.20 16.93 -12.54
CA GLY A 311 9.26 16.95 -13.66
C GLY A 311 9.86 16.46 -14.98
N ALA A 312 8.98 16.23 -15.95
CA ALA A 312 9.30 15.88 -17.33
C ALA A 312 8.07 16.03 -18.24
N GLU A 313 8.31 16.11 -19.54
CA GLU A 313 7.31 15.77 -20.54
C GLU A 313 7.30 14.25 -20.74
N VAL A 314 6.11 13.66 -20.63
CA VAL A 314 5.91 12.21 -20.65
C VAL A 314 5.11 11.83 -21.89
N ASP A 315 5.73 11.08 -22.82
CA ASP A 315 5.03 10.51 -23.98
C ASP A 315 4.15 9.34 -23.55
N VAL A 316 2.87 9.41 -23.92
CA VAL A 316 1.89 8.37 -23.64
C VAL A 316 1.18 7.99 -24.93
N GLN A 317 1.38 6.74 -25.39
CA GLN A 317 0.62 6.21 -26.51
C GLN A 317 -0.75 5.73 -26.01
N THR A 318 -1.81 6.20 -26.66
CA THR A 318 -3.19 5.84 -26.32
C THR A 318 -3.93 5.32 -27.54
N LYS A 319 -4.91 4.46 -27.32
CA LYS A 319 -5.92 4.10 -28.31
C LYS A 319 -7.28 4.67 -27.92
N ARG A 320 -7.86 5.49 -28.80
CA ARG A 320 -9.19 6.08 -28.68
C ARG A 320 -10.07 5.57 -29.80
N GLY A 321 -11.04 4.72 -29.47
CA GLY A 321 -11.76 3.95 -30.49
C GLY A 321 -10.77 3.07 -31.27
N ASP A 322 -10.66 3.25 -32.59
CA ASP A 322 -9.70 2.52 -33.43
C ASP A 322 -8.41 3.31 -33.71
N GLN A 323 -8.32 4.56 -33.28
CA GLN A 323 -7.17 5.43 -33.56
C GLN A 323 -6.14 5.33 -32.46
N THR A 324 -4.87 5.16 -32.85
CA THR A 324 -3.72 5.29 -31.93
C THR A 324 -3.15 6.70 -32.06
N GLN A 325 -2.86 7.34 -30.93
CA GLN A 325 -2.30 8.69 -30.88
C GLN A 325 -1.33 8.83 -29.70
N SER A 326 -0.37 9.73 -29.85
CA SER A 326 0.46 10.18 -28.73
C SER A 326 -0.19 11.33 -27.99
N ILE A 327 -0.14 11.29 -26.67
CA ILE A 327 -0.46 12.38 -25.76
C ILE A 327 0.81 12.70 -24.96
N THR A 328 1.21 13.98 -24.96
CA THR A 328 2.29 14.46 -24.10
C THR A 328 1.70 14.96 -22.78
N LEU A 329 2.05 14.28 -21.68
CA LEU A 329 1.68 14.66 -20.33
C LEU A 329 2.82 15.48 -19.70
N SER A 330 2.57 16.76 -19.44
CA SER A 330 3.51 17.65 -18.76
C SER A 330 3.38 17.50 -17.24
N LEU A 331 4.46 17.07 -16.58
CA LEU A 331 4.56 16.98 -15.13
C LEU A 331 5.59 18.01 -14.62
N PRO A 332 5.19 18.99 -13.79
CA PRO A 332 6.11 20.01 -13.28
C PRO A 332 6.97 19.49 -12.11
N GLU A 333 7.93 20.29 -11.67
CA GLU A 333 8.66 20.02 -10.43
C GLU A 333 7.70 19.87 -9.23
N GLY A 334 7.96 18.89 -8.36
CA GLY A 334 7.16 18.60 -7.17
C GLY A 334 5.85 17.85 -7.43
N TRP A 335 5.59 17.41 -8.67
CA TRP A 335 4.34 16.73 -9.04
C TRP A 335 4.06 15.47 -8.21
N ARG A 336 5.09 14.79 -7.67
CA ARG A 336 4.91 13.60 -6.84
C ARG A 336 4.10 13.87 -5.58
N ARG A 337 4.25 15.08 -5.04
CA ARG A 337 3.57 15.52 -3.81
C ARG A 337 2.07 15.68 -4.02
N TRP A 338 1.56 15.59 -5.25
CA TRP A 338 0.12 15.57 -5.51
C TRP A 338 -0.54 14.27 -5.04
N ASP A 339 0.21 13.18 -4.92
CA ASP A 339 -0.24 11.98 -4.22
C ASP A 339 -0.09 12.15 -2.70
N ASP A 340 -0.72 11.27 -1.92
CA ASP A 340 -0.59 11.25 -0.47
C ASP A 340 -0.09 9.88 0.00
N PRO A 341 1.20 9.73 0.35
CA PRO A 341 1.74 8.46 0.86
C PRO A 341 1.42 8.21 2.34
N SER A 342 0.75 9.13 3.05
CA SER A 342 0.55 9.02 4.51
C SER A 342 -0.29 7.80 4.93
N TRP A 343 -1.15 7.28 4.04
CA TRP A 343 -1.92 6.06 4.30
C TRP A 343 -1.07 4.78 4.33
N ARG A 344 0.14 4.82 3.77
CA ARG A 344 1.09 3.70 3.70
C ARG A 344 1.56 3.28 5.09
N VAL A 345 1.84 1.99 5.26
CA VAL A 345 2.34 1.46 6.54
C VAL A 345 3.71 2.05 6.83
N SER A 346 4.53 2.15 5.78
CA SER A 346 5.90 2.62 5.84
C SER A 346 6.05 4.11 6.19
N SER A 347 4.94 4.87 6.23
CA SER A 347 4.86 6.21 6.83
C SER A 347 4.99 6.21 8.35
N TRP A 348 4.89 5.04 9.00
CA TRP A 348 5.11 4.87 10.45
C TRP A 348 6.48 5.38 10.92
N MET A 349 7.51 5.18 10.10
CA MET A 349 8.85 5.75 10.32
C MET A 349 8.81 7.29 10.30
N MET A 350 8.15 7.91 9.31
CA MET A 350 8.08 9.37 9.22
C MET A 350 7.25 9.98 10.35
N ARG A 351 6.21 9.30 10.81
CA ARG A 351 5.44 9.70 12.01
C ARG A 351 6.31 9.78 13.26
N ARG A 352 7.26 8.86 13.43
CA ARG A 352 8.27 8.93 14.50
C ARG A 352 9.16 10.16 14.34
N ILE A 353 9.73 10.33 13.15
CA ILE A 353 10.72 11.37 12.85
C ILE A 353 10.13 12.76 12.97
N ALA A 354 9.06 13.03 12.22
CA ALA A 354 8.46 14.35 12.07
C ALA A 354 7.47 14.69 13.19
N GLY A 355 6.63 13.72 13.56
CA GLY A 355 5.51 13.93 14.48
C GLY A 355 5.74 13.38 15.88
N GLY A 356 6.92 12.87 16.22
CA GLY A 356 7.18 12.25 17.53
C GLY A 356 6.24 11.09 17.86
N GLY A 357 5.76 10.37 16.83
CA GLY A 357 4.84 9.24 16.90
C GLY A 357 3.35 9.60 16.77
N MET A 358 3.01 10.81 16.35
CA MET A 358 1.64 11.18 16.01
C MET A 358 1.19 10.56 14.68
N ARG A 359 -0.09 10.23 14.59
CA ARG A 359 -0.82 10.09 13.31
C ARG A 359 -1.76 11.27 13.17
N LEU A 360 -1.60 12.03 12.09
CA LEU A 360 -2.32 13.25 11.80
C LEU A 360 -3.35 13.01 10.69
N LEU A 361 -4.58 13.50 10.87
CA LEU A 361 -5.64 13.45 9.86
C LEU A 361 -6.19 14.84 9.61
N PRO A 362 -6.33 15.29 8.36
CA PRO A 362 -6.97 16.56 8.06
C PRO A 362 -8.42 16.55 8.54
N LEU A 363 -8.88 17.69 9.06
CA LEU A 363 -10.28 17.90 9.39
C LEU A 363 -11.10 18.19 8.13
N ASP A 364 -12.32 17.67 8.08
CA ASP A 364 -13.28 18.09 7.06
C ASP A 364 -13.85 19.49 7.37
N GLU A 365 -14.51 20.11 6.38
CA GLU A 365 -15.04 21.46 6.52
C GLU A 365 -16.14 21.59 7.60
N SER A 366 -16.94 20.55 7.82
CA SER A 366 -17.96 20.52 8.89
C SER A 366 -17.31 20.56 10.26
N GLU A 367 -16.23 19.80 10.45
CA GLU A 367 -15.45 19.76 11.68
C GLU A 367 -14.71 21.07 11.94
N ARG A 368 -14.14 21.67 10.89
CA ARG A 368 -13.49 23.00 10.97
C ARG A 368 -14.47 24.08 11.41
N GLN A 369 -15.68 24.10 10.84
CA GLN A 369 -16.74 25.03 11.21
C GLN A 369 -17.22 24.86 12.66
N LYS A 370 -17.40 23.60 13.12
CA LYS A 370 -17.81 23.32 14.51
C LYS A 370 -16.80 23.79 15.54
N LEU A 371 -15.52 23.83 15.18
CA LEU A 371 -14.42 24.23 16.05
C LEU A 371 -14.05 25.73 15.93
N ASP A 372 -14.74 26.49 15.07
CA ASP A 372 -14.42 27.90 14.75
C ASP A 372 -12.93 28.12 14.41
N LEU A 373 -12.35 27.17 13.65
CA LEU A 373 -10.94 27.19 13.31
C LEU A 373 -10.64 28.26 12.26
N ARG A 374 -9.67 29.12 12.57
CA ARG A 374 -9.20 30.18 11.66
C ARG A 374 -7.88 29.85 10.96
N SER A 375 -7.11 28.89 11.50
CA SER A 375 -5.85 28.46 10.87
C SER A 375 -6.15 27.68 9.58
N PRO A 376 -5.38 27.89 8.49
CA PRO A 376 -5.49 27.04 7.32
C PRO A 376 -5.18 25.57 7.67
N MET A 377 -4.13 25.33 8.45
CA MET A 377 -3.76 24.02 8.99
C MET A 377 -4.74 23.58 10.07
N ALA A 378 -5.26 22.36 9.91
CA ALA A 378 -6.14 21.72 10.87
C ALA A 378 -5.97 20.20 10.78
N LEU A 379 -4.96 19.67 11.50
CA LEU A 379 -4.63 18.25 11.50
C LEU A 379 -4.93 17.65 12.88
N ARG A 380 -5.92 16.77 12.97
CA ARG A 380 -6.25 16.04 14.21
C ARG A 380 -5.22 14.97 14.53
N VAL A 381 -4.77 14.92 15.77
CA VAL A 381 -4.01 13.80 16.33
C VAL A 381 -4.95 12.61 16.52
N ALA A 382 -5.04 11.74 15.51
CA ALA A 382 -5.84 10.53 15.55
C ALA A 382 -5.20 9.43 16.40
N ASN A 383 -3.88 9.44 16.51
CA ASN A 383 -3.12 8.55 17.39
C ASN A 383 -1.85 9.26 17.87
N VAL A 384 -1.37 8.91 19.06
CA VAL A 384 -0.03 9.26 19.53
C VAL A 384 0.61 8.04 20.18
N GLY A 385 1.80 7.67 19.71
CA GLY A 385 2.55 6.53 20.26
C GLY A 385 2.84 6.68 21.75
N LYS A 386 2.89 5.56 22.47
CA LYS A 386 3.08 5.53 23.93
C LYS A 386 4.42 4.92 24.37
N TYR A 387 5.12 4.26 23.46
CA TYR A 387 6.32 3.48 23.77
C TYR A 387 7.49 3.83 22.83
N GLY A 388 8.71 3.60 23.30
CA GLY A 388 9.94 3.81 22.53
C GLY A 388 10.09 5.24 22.00
N LEU A 389 10.66 5.35 20.80
CA LEU A 389 10.88 6.61 20.08
C LEU A 389 9.57 7.24 19.58
N HIS A 390 8.53 6.44 19.36
CA HIS A 390 7.18 6.92 19.03
C HIS A 390 6.44 7.56 20.21
N ALA A 391 7.00 7.54 21.43
CA ALA A 391 6.38 8.16 22.60
C ALA A 391 6.67 9.67 22.73
N THR A 392 7.47 10.24 21.84
CA THR A 392 8.06 11.57 22.03
C THR A 392 7.01 12.68 22.18
N ALA A 393 6.03 12.74 21.25
CA ALA A 393 4.95 13.73 21.33
C ALA A 393 4.04 13.50 22.55
N HIS A 394 3.73 12.23 22.87
CA HIS A 394 2.93 11.89 24.05
C HIS A 394 3.60 12.34 25.36
N LYS A 395 4.91 12.08 25.50
CA LYS A 395 5.73 12.52 26.64
C LYS A 395 5.81 14.04 26.73
N ALA A 396 5.81 14.73 25.60
CA ALA A 396 5.78 16.18 25.52
C ALA A 396 4.40 16.80 25.78
N GLY A 397 3.36 15.98 26.02
CA GLY A 397 2.04 16.44 26.46
C GLY A 397 0.96 16.43 25.38
N VAL A 398 1.28 16.02 24.15
CA VAL A 398 0.30 15.85 23.07
C VAL A 398 -0.65 14.70 23.40
N ARG A 399 -1.92 14.85 23.05
CA ARG A 399 -2.99 13.87 23.29
C ARG A 399 -3.76 13.61 22.00
N VAL A 400 -4.45 12.48 21.97
CA VAL A 400 -5.44 12.19 20.93
C VAL A 400 -6.50 13.30 20.95
N ASP A 401 -6.99 13.66 19.76
CA ASP A 401 -7.94 14.75 19.49
C ASP A 401 -7.39 16.19 19.64
N ASP A 402 -6.11 16.37 19.95
CA ASP A 402 -5.47 17.66 19.72
C ASP A 402 -5.53 18.03 18.23
N ILE A 403 -5.78 19.30 17.92
CA ILE A 403 -5.76 19.79 16.54
C ILE A 403 -4.47 20.58 16.34
N LEU A 404 -3.53 20.03 15.57
CA LEU A 404 -2.35 20.75 15.14
C LEU A 404 -2.78 21.87 14.18
N ILE A 405 -2.43 23.11 14.54
CA ILE A 405 -2.80 24.32 13.81
C ILE A 405 -1.59 25.13 13.30
N GLU A 406 -0.39 24.80 13.78
CA GLU A 406 0.87 25.35 13.28
C GLU A 406 2.00 24.35 13.56
N PHE A 407 2.88 24.13 12.58
CA PHE A 407 4.08 23.31 12.69
C PHE A 407 5.29 24.14 12.27
N ASP A 408 6.18 24.42 13.23
CA ASP A 408 7.38 25.24 13.08
C ASP A 408 7.14 26.58 12.35
N GLY A 409 6.12 27.32 12.81
CA GLY A 409 5.71 28.60 12.21
C GLY A 409 4.95 28.47 10.89
N GLN A 410 4.81 27.28 10.32
CA GLN A 410 3.99 27.02 9.13
C GLN A 410 2.54 26.72 9.53
N SER A 411 1.59 27.30 8.81
CA SER A 411 0.15 27.07 8.99
C SER A 411 -0.55 26.60 7.72
N ASP A 412 0.20 26.25 6.68
CA ASP A 412 -0.28 25.83 5.36
C ASP A 412 0.06 24.37 5.01
N LEU A 413 0.65 23.60 5.93
CA LEU A 413 0.83 22.15 5.79
C LEU A 413 -0.51 21.44 6.06
N ILE A 414 -1.28 21.21 5.00
CA ILE A 414 -2.68 20.76 5.10
C ILE A 414 -2.84 19.23 5.16
N ARG A 415 -1.79 18.47 4.88
CA ARG A 415 -1.74 16.99 4.97
C ARG A 415 -0.63 16.53 5.90
N GLU A 416 -0.74 15.31 6.42
CA GLU A 416 0.35 14.66 7.17
C GLU A 416 1.62 14.54 6.31
N ALA A 417 1.45 14.25 5.02
CA ALA A 417 2.57 14.21 4.06
C ALA A 417 3.31 15.56 3.93
N ASP A 418 2.60 16.69 4.01
CA ASP A 418 3.22 18.02 3.93
C ASP A 418 4.13 18.29 5.14
N VAL A 419 3.76 17.75 6.31
CA VAL A 419 4.62 17.77 7.52
C VAL A 419 5.87 16.91 7.32
N PHE A 420 5.74 15.75 6.66
CA PHE A 420 6.89 14.90 6.34
C PHE A 420 7.86 15.60 5.39
N ASP A 421 7.34 16.25 4.35
CA ASP A 421 8.12 17.01 3.38
C ASP A 421 8.87 18.17 4.05
N HIS A 422 8.16 18.96 4.85
CA HIS A 422 8.75 20.07 5.59
C HIS A 422 9.90 19.61 6.49
N VAL A 423 9.69 18.52 7.24
CA VAL A 423 10.74 17.95 8.11
C VAL A 423 11.94 17.46 7.31
N ASN A 424 11.70 16.73 6.23
CA ASN A 424 12.75 16.16 5.39
C ASN A 424 13.63 17.23 4.72
N GLU A 425 13.02 18.35 4.31
CA GLU A 425 13.71 19.46 3.65
C GLU A 425 14.52 20.33 4.60
N LYS A 426 13.99 20.60 5.80
CA LYS A 426 14.49 21.69 6.65
C LYS A 426 15.28 21.21 7.87
N PHE A 427 15.09 19.96 8.31
CA PHE A 427 15.60 19.48 9.58
C PHE A 427 16.42 18.21 9.46
N ARG A 428 17.18 17.93 10.51
CA ARG A 428 18.00 16.74 10.71
C ARG A 428 17.80 16.18 12.11
N PRO A 429 18.23 14.93 12.37
CA PRO A 429 18.05 14.32 13.67
C PRO A 429 18.61 15.15 14.82
N GLY A 430 17.77 15.43 15.82
CA GLY A 430 18.11 16.22 17.00
C GLY A 430 17.69 17.68 16.93
N ASP A 431 17.41 18.22 15.73
CA ASP A 431 16.80 19.54 15.60
C ASP A 431 15.45 19.58 16.32
N ARG A 432 15.00 20.78 16.73
CA ARG A 432 13.77 20.94 17.51
C ARG A 432 12.74 21.68 16.68
N VAL A 433 11.50 21.21 16.75
CA VAL A 433 10.35 21.84 16.10
C VAL A 433 9.33 22.25 17.16
N GLN A 434 8.79 23.46 17.01
CA GLN A 434 7.69 23.93 17.81
C GLN A 434 6.36 23.64 17.11
N MET A 435 5.37 23.16 17.85
CA MET A 435 4.04 22.86 17.32
C MET A 435 2.98 23.54 18.19
N LYS A 436 1.98 24.15 17.56
CA LYS A 436 0.81 24.71 18.26
C LYS A 436 -0.39 23.83 18.01
N PHE A 437 -1.06 23.47 19.10
CA PHE A 437 -2.26 22.66 19.10
C PHE A 437 -3.43 23.40 19.71
N LEU A 438 -4.63 23.16 19.22
CA LEU A 438 -5.87 23.49 19.90
C LEU A 438 -6.36 22.27 20.68
N ARG A 439 -6.61 22.44 21.99
CA ARG A 439 -7.27 21.46 22.86
C ARG A 439 -8.39 22.13 23.64
N ASN A 440 -9.62 21.68 23.44
CA ASN A 440 -10.81 22.25 24.10
C ASN A 440 -10.88 23.78 23.95
N GLY A 441 -10.59 24.29 22.75
CA GLY A 441 -10.61 25.73 22.43
C GLY A 441 -9.43 26.53 22.99
N ARG A 442 -8.43 25.89 23.62
CA ARG A 442 -7.24 26.56 24.16
C ARG A 442 -5.99 26.13 23.42
N GLU A 443 -5.15 27.10 23.07
CA GLU A 443 -3.86 26.84 22.46
C GLU A 443 -2.87 26.22 23.45
N ARG A 444 -2.06 25.31 22.92
CA ARG A 444 -0.96 24.63 23.61
C ARG A 444 0.23 24.59 22.66
N THR A 445 1.36 25.07 23.14
CA THR A 445 2.62 24.97 22.41
C THR A 445 3.43 23.80 22.98
N VAL A 446 3.93 22.95 22.11
CA VAL A 446 4.78 21.81 22.45
C VAL A 446 6.02 21.87 21.58
N GLU A 447 7.18 21.55 22.14
CA GLU A 447 8.43 21.46 21.40
C GLU A 447 9.00 20.04 21.52
N ILE A 448 9.29 19.41 20.38
CA ILE A 448 9.87 18.06 20.33
C ILE A 448 11.15 18.05 19.49
N PRO A 449 12.09 17.13 19.78
CA PRO A 449 13.19 16.87 18.87
C PRO A 449 12.72 16.02 17.68
N ILE A 450 13.18 16.36 16.49
CA ILE A 450 13.12 15.51 15.30
C ILE A 450 13.92 14.24 15.58
N GLN A 451 13.28 13.08 15.44
CA GLN A 451 13.89 11.81 15.82
C GLN A 451 14.90 11.34 14.77
N LYS A 452 15.97 10.66 15.23
CA LYS A 452 16.77 9.76 14.37
C LYS A 452 15.90 8.67 13.81
#